data_AF-A0A2D8XK75-F1
#
_entry.id   AF-A0A2D8XK75-F1
#
_cell.length_a   1.000
_cell.length_b   1.000
_cell.length_c   1.000
_cell.angle_alpha   90.00
_cell.angle_beta   90.00
_cell.angle_gamma   90.00
#
_symmetry.space_group_name_H-M   'P 1'
#
loop_
_entity.id
_entity.type
_entity.pdbx_description
1 polymer ?
#
loop_
_entity_poly.entity_id
_entity_poly.type
_entity_poly.pdbx_seq_one_letter_code
_entity_poly.pdbx_strand_id
1 'polypeptide(L)'
;MTSLTRNIVVAVIIVIATLSFIGVRFFTNAGQLTTLTAAMEVSPQCIVLASPPGPEDLVIDHERAMAFVSATDRRAITAGAENVRGGIYVIDLKGDPSIWALRPVTAHVPAAFQPHGLGLYVDEAGVRTLAVVNHTGVVDSVELFDVAEDGILSHRATVKDPGMFALNDVQPVGHSSFYATNDHGSASAFWNAVSDVLILAQANLVYFDGTSVREVAGDLSYANGVNVSPDGKTVYVAETSGMALNIYDRNIETGDLTAVDFVSLGSGLDNVDVAPDGTLLIGAHPKLVDFINHAADAKQISPSQVVRLIPREGGGGVADTVYLNLGDQLSGSSVAASYGDKMLVSGVFDPKILVCEMPPPRTE
;
A
#
# COMPACT_ATOMS: atom_id res chain seq x y z
N MET A 1 22.50 30.12 42.31
CA MET A 1 22.59 28.88 41.50
C MET A 1 24.06 28.62 41.20
N THR A 2 24.57 27.42 41.49
CA THR A 2 25.94 27.07 41.09
C THR A 2 26.02 26.94 39.56
N SER A 3 27.21 27.09 38.97
CA SER A 3 27.38 26.89 37.51
C SER A 3 26.89 25.50 37.06
N LEU A 4 27.01 24.50 37.93
CA LEU A 4 26.51 23.15 37.68
C LEU A 4 24.98 23.11 37.62
N THR A 5 24.27 23.70 38.58
CA THR A 5 22.80 23.76 38.57
C THR A 5 22.28 24.49 37.34
N ARG A 6 22.93 25.60 36.92
CA ARG A 6 22.57 26.32 35.70
C ARG A 6 22.73 25.45 34.45
N ASN A 7 23.85 24.73 34.33
CA ASN A 7 24.12 23.87 33.19
C ASN A 7 23.11 22.70 33.11
N ILE A 8 22.75 22.11 34.25
CA ILE A 8 21.71 21.07 34.31
C ILE A 8 20.36 21.60 33.86
N VAL A 9 19.94 22.77 34.36
CA VAL A 9 18.66 23.39 33.96
C VAL A 9 18.63 23.67 32.46
N VAL A 10 19.71 24.23 31.91
CA VAL A 10 19.81 24.48 30.46
C VAL A 10 19.74 23.18 29.65
N ALA A 11 20.46 22.13 30.07
CA ALA A 11 20.42 20.84 29.40
C ALA A 11 19.01 20.23 29.41
N VAL A 12 18.31 20.30 30.55
CA VAL A 12 16.92 19.82 30.66
C VAL A 12 15.99 20.61 29.75
N ILE A 13 16.12 21.94 29.68
CA ILE A 13 15.32 22.78 28.77
C ILE A 13 15.57 22.39 27.31
N ILE A 14 16.81 22.17 26.91
CA ILE A 14 17.16 21.76 25.54
C ILE A 14 16.53 20.40 25.22
N VAL A 15 16.60 19.43 26.14
CA VAL A 15 15.98 18.11 25.95
C VAL A 15 14.46 18.23 25.79
N ILE A 16 13.79 18.99 26.67
CA ILE A 16 12.33 19.19 26.59
C ILE A 16 11.94 19.90 25.30
N ALA A 17 12.68 20.93 24.89
CA ALA A 17 12.42 21.65 23.64
C ALA A 17 12.60 20.73 22.42
N THR A 18 13.64 19.89 22.43
CA THR A 18 13.91 18.93 21.34
C THR A 18 12.81 17.88 21.25
N LEU A 19 12.42 17.26 22.39
CA LEU A 19 11.35 16.27 22.42
C LEU A 19 9.99 16.87 22.03
N SER A 20 9.70 18.10 22.48
CA SER A 20 8.50 18.83 22.06
C SER A 20 8.49 19.09 20.56
N PHE A 21 9.63 19.52 19.98
CA PHE A 21 9.74 19.74 18.55
C PHE A 21 9.53 18.46 17.74
N ILE A 22 10.16 17.35 18.15
CA ILE A 22 9.96 16.03 17.52
C ILE A 22 8.50 15.62 17.61
N GLY A 23 7.88 15.73 18.80
CA GLY A 23 6.48 15.38 19.00
C GLY A 23 5.53 16.20 18.14
N VAL A 24 5.69 17.53 18.10
CA VAL A 24 4.85 18.40 17.26
C VAL A 24 5.02 18.06 15.78
N ARG A 25 6.26 17.85 15.32
CA ARG A 25 6.53 17.43 13.94
C ARG A 25 5.84 16.10 13.62
N PHE A 26 5.99 15.10 14.49
CA PHE A 26 5.37 13.79 14.32
C PHE A 26 3.85 13.90 14.25
N PHE A 27 3.19 14.51 15.24
CA PHE A 27 1.72 14.59 15.25
C PHE A 27 1.14 15.44 14.10
N THR A 28 1.89 16.43 13.62
CA THR A 28 1.51 17.20 12.42
C THR A 28 1.59 16.33 11.18
N ASN A 29 2.73 15.67 10.96
CA ASN A 29 2.94 14.77 9.83
C ASN A 29 2.15 13.47 9.92
N ALA A 30 1.65 13.08 11.09
CA ALA A 30 0.77 11.92 11.24
C ALA A 30 -0.69 12.26 10.91
N GLY A 31 -1.00 13.50 10.53
CA GLY A 31 -2.37 13.97 10.29
C GLY A 31 -3.22 14.05 11.58
N GLN A 32 -2.61 13.85 12.76
CA GLN A 32 -3.35 13.77 14.01
C GLN A 32 -4.02 15.10 14.36
N LEU A 33 -3.45 16.22 13.90
CA LEU A 33 -4.00 17.56 14.09
C LEU A 33 -5.05 17.96 13.04
N THR A 34 -5.28 17.13 12.02
CA THR A 34 -6.33 17.35 11.01
C THR A 34 -7.71 17.11 11.62
N THR A 35 -8.66 18.02 11.41
CA THR A 35 -10.04 17.83 11.87
C THR A 35 -10.85 17.10 10.81
N LEU A 36 -11.47 15.98 11.19
CA LEU A 36 -12.40 15.23 10.35
C LEU A 36 -13.77 15.20 11.03
N THR A 37 -14.83 15.38 10.25
CA THR A 37 -16.20 15.38 10.76
C THR A 37 -17.10 14.58 9.84
N ALA A 38 -18.25 14.11 10.35
CA ALA A 38 -19.23 13.37 9.55
C ALA A 38 -19.74 14.15 8.31
N ALA A 39 -19.73 15.49 8.36
CA ALA A 39 -20.12 16.32 7.23
C ALA A 39 -19.12 16.30 6.06
N MET A 40 -17.92 15.75 6.26
CA MET A 40 -16.88 15.62 5.24
C MET A 40 -16.87 14.25 4.57
N GLU A 41 -17.65 13.28 5.04
CA GLU A 41 -17.66 11.93 4.49
C GLU A 41 -18.05 11.92 3.00
N VAL A 42 -17.40 11.03 2.24
CA VAL A 42 -17.58 10.88 0.79
C VAL A 42 -17.87 9.42 0.49
N SER A 43 -18.85 9.17 -0.38
CA SER A 43 -19.34 7.84 -0.75
C SER A 43 -19.74 6.96 0.46
N PRO A 44 -20.69 7.40 1.31
CA PRO A 44 -21.07 6.67 2.53
C PRO A 44 -21.95 5.44 2.27
N GLN A 45 -22.37 5.19 1.03
CA GLN A 45 -23.24 4.06 0.67
C GLN A 45 -22.44 3.04 -0.13
N CYS A 46 -21.97 2.01 0.55
CA CYS A 46 -21.22 0.92 -0.05
C CYS A 46 -21.88 -0.42 0.25
N ILE A 47 -21.75 -1.36 -0.69
CA ILE A 47 -22.07 -2.76 -0.48
C ILE A 47 -20.90 -3.39 0.26
N VAL A 48 -21.20 -4.14 1.32
CA VAL A 48 -20.18 -4.87 2.08
C VAL A 48 -20.01 -6.27 1.48
N LEU A 49 -18.81 -6.56 1.02
CA LEU A 49 -18.39 -7.86 0.57
C LEU A 49 -17.59 -8.54 1.68
N ALA A 50 -18.07 -9.69 2.17
CA ALA A 50 -17.36 -10.45 3.19
C ALA A 50 -16.05 -11.01 2.63
N SER A 51 -14.96 -10.87 3.38
CA SER A 51 -13.64 -11.41 3.02
C SER A 51 -13.03 -12.16 4.18
N PRO A 52 -11.98 -12.96 3.94
CA PRO A 52 -11.02 -13.30 4.99
C PRO A 52 -10.47 -12.02 5.64
N PRO A 53 -10.00 -12.10 6.91
CA PRO A 53 -9.38 -10.96 7.58
C PRO A 53 -8.12 -10.48 6.84
N GLY A 54 -7.95 -9.16 6.85
CA GLY A 54 -6.83 -8.44 6.25
C GLY A 54 -6.72 -8.53 4.72
N PRO A 55 -7.78 -8.22 3.95
CA PRO A 55 -7.78 -8.11 2.49
C PRO A 55 -7.01 -6.85 2.06
N GLU A 56 -5.71 -6.82 2.32
CA GLU A 56 -4.96 -5.57 2.43
C GLU A 56 -4.58 -4.96 1.08
N ASP A 57 -4.39 -5.78 0.05
CA ASP A 57 -4.12 -5.27 -1.30
C ASP A 57 -4.98 -5.97 -2.35
N LEU A 58 -5.21 -5.29 -3.49
CA LEU A 58 -5.97 -5.81 -4.62
C LEU A 58 -5.57 -5.19 -5.94
N VAL A 59 -5.65 -5.99 -7.01
CA VAL A 59 -5.42 -5.54 -8.40
C VAL A 59 -6.52 -6.07 -9.31
N ILE A 60 -6.86 -5.32 -10.36
CA ILE A 60 -7.93 -5.69 -11.30
C ILE A 60 -7.37 -6.07 -12.66
N ASP A 61 -7.69 -7.28 -13.12
CA ASP A 61 -7.62 -7.67 -14.52
C ASP A 61 -8.84 -7.11 -15.25
N HIS A 62 -8.71 -5.91 -15.79
CA HIS A 62 -9.80 -5.21 -16.47
C HIS A 62 -10.31 -5.94 -17.72
N GLU A 63 -9.44 -6.67 -18.41
CA GLU A 63 -9.83 -7.43 -19.61
C GLU A 63 -10.71 -8.63 -19.25
N ARG A 64 -10.41 -9.31 -18.14
CA ARG A 64 -11.20 -10.49 -17.69
C ARG A 64 -12.29 -10.16 -16.68
N ALA A 65 -12.36 -8.92 -16.21
CA ALA A 65 -13.25 -8.46 -15.15
C ALA A 65 -13.04 -9.27 -13.86
N MET A 66 -11.79 -9.39 -13.41
CA MET A 66 -11.44 -10.12 -12.19
C MET A 66 -10.60 -9.26 -11.26
N ALA A 67 -10.97 -9.17 -9.98
CA ALA A 67 -10.13 -8.59 -8.95
C ALA A 67 -9.40 -9.70 -8.19
N PHE A 68 -8.08 -9.62 -8.08
CA PHE A 68 -7.27 -10.44 -7.19
C PHE A 68 -7.06 -9.70 -5.88
N VAL A 69 -7.21 -10.38 -4.76
CA VAL A 69 -7.11 -9.80 -3.41
C VAL A 69 -6.16 -10.63 -2.58
N SER A 70 -5.13 -10.01 -1.99
CA SER A 70 -4.31 -10.64 -0.96
C SER A 70 -5.02 -10.57 0.37
N ALA A 71 -5.05 -11.68 1.13
CA ALA A 71 -5.56 -11.64 2.49
C ALA A 71 -4.73 -12.48 3.45
N THR A 72 -4.40 -11.88 4.60
CA THR A 72 -3.66 -12.51 5.70
C THR A 72 -4.18 -12.00 7.04
N ASP A 73 -4.46 -12.91 7.99
CA ASP A 73 -4.83 -12.54 9.36
C ASP A 73 -3.60 -12.06 10.16
N ARG A 74 -3.19 -10.82 9.90
CA ARG A 74 -2.03 -10.18 10.53
C ARG A 74 -2.17 -10.10 12.05
N ARG A 75 -3.39 -9.87 12.57
CA ARG A 75 -3.64 -9.80 14.02
C ARG A 75 -3.46 -11.15 14.69
N ALA A 76 -3.89 -12.24 14.06
CA ALA A 76 -3.63 -13.58 14.58
C ALA A 76 -2.12 -13.87 14.66
N ILE A 77 -1.35 -13.48 13.64
CA ILE A 77 0.12 -13.63 13.62
C ILE A 77 0.74 -12.83 14.78
N THR A 78 0.39 -11.56 14.92
CA THR A 78 0.92 -10.70 16.01
C THR A 78 0.52 -11.22 17.40
N ALA A 79 -0.65 -11.84 17.54
CA ALA A 79 -1.09 -12.50 18.77
C ALA A 79 -0.37 -13.83 19.06
N GLY A 80 0.52 -14.28 18.18
CA GLY A 80 1.32 -15.50 18.35
C GLY A 80 0.67 -16.77 17.83
N ALA A 81 -0.35 -16.67 16.97
CA ALA A 81 -0.92 -17.84 16.32
C ALA A 81 0.12 -18.49 15.39
N GLU A 82 0.33 -19.79 15.56
CA GLU A 82 1.21 -20.58 14.70
C GLU A 82 0.49 -20.98 13.40
N ASN A 83 1.25 -21.09 12.31
CA ASN A 83 0.77 -21.60 11.02
C ASN A 83 -0.41 -20.82 10.40
N VAL A 84 -0.54 -19.51 10.68
CA VAL A 84 -1.46 -18.65 9.94
C VAL A 84 -1.00 -18.58 8.49
N ARG A 85 -1.83 -19.08 7.59
CA ARG A 85 -1.61 -19.05 6.15
C ARG A 85 -2.68 -18.16 5.52
N GLY A 86 -2.24 -17.12 4.83
CA GLY A 86 -3.10 -16.30 3.98
C GLY A 86 -3.36 -16.94 2.62
N GLY A 87 -3.90 -16.14 1.70
CA GLY A 87 -4.20 -16.57 0.35
C GLY A 87 -4.49 -15.41 -0.59
N ILE A 88 -4.47 -15.71 -1.89
CA ILE A 88 -5.05 -14.86 -2.91
C ILE A 88 -6.45 -15.37 -3.24
N TYR A 89 -7.36 -14.42 -3.35
CA TYR A 89 -8.76 -14.62 -3.66
C TYR A 89 -9.10 -13.88 -4.94
N VAL A 90 -10.07 -14.38 -5.70
CA VAL A 90 -10.59 -13.70 -6.88
C VAL A 90 -12.04 -13.32 -6.67
N ILE A 91 -12.43 -12.19 -7.24
CA ILE A 91 -13.82 -11.74 -7.39
C ILE A 91 -14.11 -11.65 -8.89
N ASP A 92 -15.18 -12.32 -9.35
CA ASP A 92 -15.72 -12.07 -10.70
C ASP A 92 -16.54 -10.78 -10.66
N LEU A 93 -16.09 -9.76 -11.37
CA LEU A 93 -16.68 -8.41 -11.38
C LEU A 93 -17.82 -8.28 -12.40
N LYS A 94 -18.25 -9.38 -13.04
CA LYS A 94 -19.39 -9.37 -13.96
C LYS A 94 -20.71 -9.37 -13.20
N GLY A 95 -21.69 -8.67 -13.75
CA GLY A 95 -23.04 -8.62 -13.19
C GLY A 95 -23.19 -7.65 -12.02
N ASP A 96 -24.19 -7.90 -11.19
CA ASP A 96 -24.56 -7.04 -10.06
C ASP A 96 -23.59 -7.21 -8.88
N PRO A 97 -23.02 -6.13 -8.30
CA PRO A 97 -22.10 -6.24 -7.17
C PRO A 97 -22.66 -6.95 -5.92
N SER A 98 -23.98 -7.04 -5.76
CA SER A 98 -24.62 -7.76 -4.66
C SER A 98 -24.44 -9.29 -4.70
N ILE A 99 -24.03 -9.85 -5.86
CA ILE A 99 -23.74 -11.29 -6.01
C ILE A 99 -22.24 -11.60 -6.01
N TRP A 100 -21.38 -10.58 -5.97
CA TRP A 100 -19.93 -10.78 -5.93
C TRP A 100 -19.53 -11.55 -4.67
N ALA A 101 -18.51 -12.39 -4.79
CA ALA A 101 -18.00 -13.22 -3.71
C ALA A 101 -16.51 -13.50 -3.94
N LEU A 102 -15.75 -13.55 -2.85
CA LEU A 102 -14.35 -13.97 -2.89
C LEU A 102 -14.27 -15.49 -2.99
N ARG A 103 -13.49 -15.99 -3.94
CA ARG A 103 -13.13 -17.40 -4.05
C ARG A 103 -11.61 -17.57 -3.97
N PRO A 104 -11.09 -18.49 -3.14
CA PRO A 104 -9.64 -18.74 -3.09
C PRO A 104 -9.14 -19.27 -4.44
N VAL A 105 -7.99 -18.76 -4.88
CA VAL A 105 -7.35 -19.15 -6.14
C VAL A 105 -5.90 -19.59 -6.00
N THR A 106 -5.28 -19.39 -4.83
CA THR A 106 -3.97 -19.97 -4.53
C THR A 106 -4.12 -21.39 -4.02
N ALA A 107 -3.40 -22.32 -4.64
CA ALA A 107 -3.23 -23.67 -4.11
C ALA A 107 -2.43 -23.68 -2.79
N HIS A 108 -2.08 -24.87 -2.30
CA HIS A 108 -1.27 -25.05 -1.08
C HIS A 108 0.23 -24.75 -1.27
N VAL A 109 0.62 -24.10 -2.38
CA VAL A 109 2.00 -23.73 -2.71
C VAL A 109 2.08 -22.22 -2.92
N PRO A 110 3.01 -21.50 -2.24
CA PRO A 110 3.93 -22.03 -1.21
C PRO A 110 3.19 -22.48 0.05
N ALA A 111 3.80 -23.40 0.82
CA ALA A 111 3.17 -23.97 2.01
C ALA A 111 3.01 -22.91 3.12
N ALA A 112 4.06 -22.14 3.36
CA ALA A 112 4.03 -20.93 4.18
C ALA A 112 3.74 -19.75 3.25
N PHE A 113 2.65 -19.04 3.51
CA PHE A 113 2.21 -17.95 2.65
C PHE A 113 1.50 -16.89 3.48
N GLN A 114 2.08 -15.70 3.55
CA GLN A 114 1.57 -14.51 4.22
C GLN A 114 1.62 -13.37 3.20
N PRO A 115 0.70 -13.40 2.21
CA PRO A 115 0.67 -12.40 1.16
C PRO A 115 0.42 -10.99 1.70
N HIS A 116 1.10 -10.01 1.11
CA HIS A 116 0.97 -8.58 1.34
C HIS A 116 0.59 -7.88 0.02
N GLY A 117 1.38 -6.92 -0.47
CA GLY A 117 1.14 -6.29 -1.76
C GLY A 117 1.27 -7.26 -2.95
N LEU A 118 0.52 -6.97 -4.01
CA LEU A 118 0.44 -7.79 -5.21
C LEU A 118 0.26 -6.94 -6.47
N GLY A 119 0.85 -7.41 -7.56
CA GLY A 119 0.72 -6.75 -8.86
C GLY A 119 0.45 -7.73 -9.99
N LEU A 120 -0.20 -7.26 -11.04
CA LEU A 120 -0.53 -8.02 -12.23
C LEU A 120 0.22 -7.47 -13.44
N TYR A 121 0.83 -8.37 -14.21
CA TYR A 121 1.40 -8.07 -15.52
C TYR A 121 0.68 -8.90 -16.59
N VAL A 122 0.31 -8.25 -17.69
CA VAL A 122 -0.30 -8.88 -18.87
C VAL A 122 0.56 -8.52 -20.08
N ASP A 123 1.01 -9.53 -20.84
CA ASP A 123 1.76 -9.29 -22.07
C ASP A 123 0.83 -9.10 -23.29
N GLU A 124 1.41 -8.75 -24.44
CA GLU A 124 0.67 -8.57 -25.70
C GLU A 124 -0.03 -9.86 -26.19
N ALA A 125 0.41 -11.03 -25.73
CA ALA A 125 -0.21 -12.31 -26.04
C ALA A 125 -1.35 -12.67 -25.07
N GLY A 126 -1.61 -11.84 -24.06
CA GLY A 126 -2.61 -12.07 -23.03
C GLY A 126 -2.18 -13.06 -21.94
N VAL A 127 -0.89 -13.39 -21.86
CA VAL A 127 -0.33 -14.17 -20.75
C VAL A 127 -0.24 -13.28 -19.52
N ARG A 128 -0.65 -13.82 -18.38
CA ARG A 128 -0.73 -13.09 -17.10
C ARG A 128 0.25 -13.64 -16.08
N THR A 129 0.84 -12.73 -15.32
CA THR A 129 1.64 -13.05 -14.14
C THR A 129 1.16 -12.22 -12.97
N LEU A 130 0.89 -12.90 -11.85
CA LEU A 130 0.69 -12.25 -10.57
C LEU A 130 1.99 -12.34 -9.77
N ALA A 131 2.51 -11.21 -9.31
CA ALA A 131 3.59 -11.15 -8.35
C ALA A 131 3.01 -10.82 -6.98
N VAL A 132 3.49 -11.47 -5.92
CA VAL A 132 2.94 -11.31 -4.57
C VAL A 132 4.06 -11.27 -3.54
N VAL A 133 4.10 -10.21 -2.73
CA VAL A 133 5.01 -10.14 -1.56
C VAL A 133 4.60 -11.20 -0.53
N ASN A 134 5.58 -11.92 0.02
CA ASN A 134 5.36 -12.97 0.99
C ASN A 134 6.35 -12.88 2.17
N HIS A 135 5.81 -12.76 3.39
CA HIS A 135 6.56 -12.53 4.64
C HIS A 135 7.02 -13.79 5.37
N THR A 136 7.01 -14.95 4.71
CA THR A 136 7.41 -16.19 5.36
C THR A 136 8.91 -16.42 5.23
N GLY A 137 9.69 -15.99 6.22
CA GLY A 137 11.13 -16.24 6.28
C GLY A 137 11.91 -15.27 7.15
N VAL A 138 13.24 -15.33 7.05
CA VAL A 138 14.18 -14.32 7.61
C VAL A 138 14.29 -13.11 6.68
N VAL A 139 14.07 -13.35 5.38
CA VAL A 139 14.06 -12.36 4.31
C VAL A 139 12.75 -12.57 3.58
N ASP A 140 12.09 -11.46 3.23
CA ASP A 140 10.88 -11.48 2.44
C ASP A 140 11.15 -12.04 1.04
N SER A 141 10.07 -12.38 0.35
CA SER A 141 10.14 -12.92 -1.00
C SER A 141 9.04 -12.35 -1.87
N VAL A 142 9.27 -12.39 -3.17
CA VAL A 142 8.23 -12.22 -4.17
C VAL A 142 7.92 -13.58 -4.79
N GLU A 143 6.67 -14.00 -4.67
CA GLU A 143 6.14 -15.20 -5.29
C GLU A 143 5.54 -14.86 -6.66
N LEU A 144 5.96 -15.56 -7.70
CA LEU A 144 5.46 -15.38 -9.06
C LEU A 144 4.50 -16.51 -9.41
N PHE A 145 3.30 -16.16 -9.88
CA PHE A 145 2.27 -17.10 -10.30
C PHE A 145 1.87 -16.90 -11.76
N ASP A 146 1.66 -18.00 -12.47
CA ASP A 146 0.90 -18.01 -13.72
C ASP A 146 -0.60 -17.96 -13.40
N VAL A 147 -1.35 -17.15 -14.15
CA VAL A 147 -2.80 -16.95 -13.95
C VAL A 147 -3.60 -17.65 -15.05
N ALA A 148 -4.35 -18.68 -14.67
CA ALA A 148 -5.25 -19.40 -15.58
C ALA A 148 -6.46 -18.55 -16.00
N GLU A 149 -7.22 -19.01 -17.01
CA GLU A 149 -8.38 -18.29 -17.54
C GLU A 149 -9.49 -18.06 -16.50
N ASP A 150 -9.63 -18.96 -15.53
CA ASP A 150 -10.59 -18.88 -14.42
C ASP A 150 -10.00 -18.22 -13.15
N GLY A 151 -8.82 -17.61 -13.27
CA GLY A 151 -8.11 -16.95 -12.18
C GLY A 151 -7.33 -17.88 -11.26
N ILE A 152 -7.35 -19.21 -11.46
CA ILE A 152 -6.54 -20.14 -10.65
C ILE A 152 -5.05 -19.83 -10.81
N LEU A 153 -4.33 -19.79 -9.69
CA LEU A 153 -2.91 -19.47 -9.64
C LEU A 153 -2.06 -20.73 -9.58
N SER A 154 -1.09 -20.82 -10.48
CA SER A 154 -0.03 -21.84 -10.45
C SER A 154 1.27 -21.18 -10.04
N HIS A 155 1.85 -21.62 -8.92
CA HIS A 155 3.14 -21.10 -8.46
C HIS A 155 4.24 -21.45 -9.45
N ARG A 156 4.98 -20.43 -9.89
CA ARG A 156 6.05 -20.54 -10.88
C ARG A 156 7.42 -20.40 -10.25
N ALA A 157 7.61 -19.42 -9.37
CA ALA A 157 8.91 -19.15 -8.74
C ALA A 157 8.78 -18.39 -7.42
N THR A 158 9.79 -18.57 -6.57
CA THR A 158 10.02 -17.74 -5.37
C THR A 158 11.31 -16.96 -5.58
N VAL A 159 11.24 -15.63 -5.57
CA VAL A 159 12.40 -14.74 -5.69
C VAL A 159 12.81 -14.25 -4.31
N LYS A 160 14.08 -14.46 -3.95
CA LYS A 160 14.69 -14.02 -2.69
C LYS A 160 16.03 -13.35 -2.97
N ASP A 161 16.27 -12.24 -2.31
CA ASP A 161 17.52 -11.49 -2.41
C ASP A 161 17.75 -10.72 -1.11
N PRO A 162 19.00 -10.59 -0.62
CA PRO A 162 19.30 -9.79 0.57
C PRO A 162 18.84 -8.31 0.50
N GLY A 163 18.66 -7.75 -0.70
CA GLY A 163 18.11 -6.42 -0.92
C GLY A 163 16.59 -6.31 -0.72
N MET A 164 15.88 -7.42 -0.51
CA MET A 164 14.43 -7.49 -0.25
C MET A 164 14.17 -7.86 1.22
N PHE A 165 14.45 -6.93 2.12
CA PHE A 165 14.56 -7.20 3.57
C PHE A 165 13.37 -6.68 4.41
N ALA A 166 12.51 -5.85 3.82
CA ALA A 166 11.32 -5.32 4.47
C ALA A 166 10.28 -4.97 3.40
N LEU A 167 9.91 -5.95 2.57
CA LEU A 167 9.05 -5.70 1.41
C LEU A 167 7.66 -5.21 1.85
N ASN A 168 7.03 -4.38 1.03
CA ASN A 168 5.65 -3.94 1.27
C ASN A 168 4.76 -4.26 0.08
N ASP A 169 5.09 -3.70 -1.08
CA ASP A 169 4.35 -3.91 -2.33
C ASP A 169 5.25 -4.29 -3.50
N VAL A 170 4.65 -4.83 -4.57
CA VAL A 170 5.33 -5.31 -5.79
C VAL A 170 4.51 -5.05 -7.05
N GLN A 171 5.14 -4.41 -8.05
CA GLN A 171 4.55 -4.24 -9.37
C GLN A 171 5.39 -4.96 -10.45
N PRO A 172 4.89 -6.05 -11.06
CA PRO A 172 5.54 -6.70 -12.17
C PRO A 172 5.46 -5.83 -13.44
N VAL A 173 6.58 -5.77 -14.17
CA VAL A 173 6.71 -5.11 -15.48
C VAL A 173 7.14 -6.09 -16.57
N GLY A 174 7.10 -7.37 -16.25
CA GLY A 174 7.40 -8.50 -17.10
C GLY A 174 7.11 -9.81 -16.36
N HIS A 175 7.15 -10.94 -17.06
CA HIS A 175 6.94 -12.25 -16.44
C HIS A 175 8.02 -12.65 -15.42
N SER A 176 9.17 -12.00 -15.40
CA SER A 176 10.23 -12.27 -14.43
C SER A 176 10.93 -11.01 -13.97
N SER A 177 10.29 -9.85 -14.08
CA SER A 177 10.88 -8.58 -13.66
C SER A 177 9.84 -7.70 -12.97
N PHE A 178 10.23 -7.04 -11.89
CA PHE A 178 9.32 -6.26 -11.06
C PHE A 178 10.05 -5.17 -10.30
N TYR A 179 9.30 -4.15 -9.89
CA TYR A 179 9.68 -3.24 -8.82
C TYR A 179 9.07 -3.72 -7.50
N ALA A 180 9.79 -3.53 -6.40
CA ALA A 180 9.25 -3.79 -5.07
C ALA A 180 9.76 -2.73 -4.09
N THR A 181 8.91 -2.31 -3.16
CA THR A 181 9.27 -1.36 -2.10
C THR A 181 9.81 -2.12 -0.90
N ASN A 182 10.89 -1.61 -0.28
CA ASN A 182 11.14 -1.90 1.12
C ASN A 182 10.63 -0.74 1.95
N ASP A 183 9.72 -0.98 2.89
CA ASP A 183 9.10 0.07 3.69
C ASP A 183 10.02 0.72 4.72
N HIS A 184 11.13 0.07 5.06
CA HIS A 184 12.14 0.61 5.96
C HIS A 184 13.55 0.38 5.40
N GLY A 185 14.54 1.03 6.01
CA GLY A 185 15.97 0.79 5.74
C GLY A 185 16.59 -0.31 6.59
N SER A 186 15.79 -1.03 7.39
CA SER A 186 16.27 -2.08 8.28
C SER A 186 15.25 -3.20 8.46
N ALA A 187 15.74 -4.43 8.67
CA ALA A 187 14.92 -5.54 9.16
C ALA A 187 14.66 -5.49 10.69
N SER A 188 15.21 -4.48 11.39
CA SER A 188 15.09 -4.36 12.85
C SER A 188 13.87 -3.56 13.26
N ALA A 189 12.91 -4.21 13.93
CA ALA A 189 11.71 -3.55 14.46
C ALA A 189 12.00 -2.31 15.34
N PHE A 190 13.09 -2.33 16.11
CA PHE A 190 13.49 -1.17 16.92
C PHE A 190 13.89 0.03 16.05
N TRP A 191 14.71 -0.20 15.02
CA TRP A 191 15.15 0.87 14.12
C TRP A 191 14.02 1.35 13.22
N ASN A 192 13.08 0.48 12.86
CA ASN A 192 11.87 0.83 12.12
C ASN A 192 11.01 1.78 12.95
N ALA A 193 10.72 1.43 14.22
CA ALA A 193 9.98 2.31 15.13
C ALA A 193 10.68 3.67 15.37
N VAL A 194 12.01 3.69 15.47
CA VAL A 194 12.77 4.95 15.55
C VAL A 194 12.62 5.78 14.27
N SER A 195 12.67 5.13 13.11
CA SER A 195 12.53 5.78 11.80
C SER A 195 11.13 6.37 11.62
N ASP A 196 10.09 5.69 12.08
CA ASP A 196 8.70 6.16 12.03
C ASP A 196 8.50 7.42 12.89
N VAL A 197 8.96 7.39 14.14
CA VAL A 197 8.81 8.53 15.06
C VAL A 197 9.60 9.75 14.60
N LEU A 198 10.78 9.53 14.02
CA LEU A 198 11.67 10.60 13.55
C LEU A 198 11.40 11.01 12.09
N ILE A 199 10.58 10.24 11.37
CA ILE A 199 10.24 10.41 9.95
C ILE A 199 11.54 10.46 9.13
N LEU A 200 12.32 9.39 9.25
CA LEU A 200 13.59 9.25 8.54
C LEU A 200 13.36 8.58 7.19
N ALA A 201 13.87 9.21 6.14
CA ALA A 201 13.77 8.74 4.77
C ALA A 201 14.83 7.66 4.49
N GLN A 202 14.59 6.43 4.92
CA GLN A 202 15.52 5.30 4.80
C GLN A 202 14.95 4.13 3.99
N ALA A 203 13.68 4.22 3.58
CA ALA A 203 13.03 3.25 2.72
C ALA A 203 13.54 3.39 1.28
N ASN A 204 13.35 2.35 0.47
CA ASN A 204 13.83 2.35 -0.91
C ASN A 204 12.91 1.55 -1.84
N LEU A 205 13.14 1.70 -3.14
CA LEU A 205 12.57 0.90 -4.20
C LEU A 205 13.67 0.08 -4.87
N VAL A 206 13.43 -1.22 -5.02
CA VAL A 206 14.32 -2.13 -5.73
C VAL A 206 13.70 -2.62 -7.03
N TYR A 207 14.55 -2.97 -7.99
CA TYR A 207 14.18 -3.57 -9.26
C TYR A 207 14.83 -4.95 -9.40
N PHE A 208 14.03 -5.94 -9.75
CA PHE A 208 14.48 -7.27 -10.16
C PHE A 208 14.39 -7.39 -11.67
N ASP A 209 15.51 -7.73 -12.33
CA ASP A 209 15.61 -7.84 -13.79
C ASP A 209 15.41 -9.27 -14.34
N GLY A 210 15.04 -10.22 -13.47
CA GLY A 210 15.00 -11.65 -13.78
C GLY A 210 16.22 -12.43 -13.32
N THR A 211 17.29 -11.73 -12.94
CA THR A 211 18.54 -12.34 -12.48
C THR A 211 19.01 -11.78 -11.13
N SER A 212 18.94 -10.46 -10.95
CA SER A 212 19.48 -9.77 -9.78
C SER A 212 18.57 -8.63 -9.31
N VAL A 213 18.66 -8.33 -8.01
CA VAL A 213 17.97 -7.20 -7.39
C VAL A 213 18.95 -6.04 -7.21
N ARG A 214 18.50 -4.82 -7.48
CA ARG A 214 19.25 -3.59 -7.23
C ARG A 214 18.34 -2.46 -6.79
N GLU A 215 18.86 -1.54 -6.00
CA GLU A 215 18.15 -0.30 -5.67
C GLU A 215 18.04 0.60 -6.91
N VAL A 216 16.87 1.19 -7.11
CA VAL A 216 16.55 2.12 -8.22
C VAL A 216 16.04 3.48 -7.75
N ALA A 217 15.57 3.58 -6.50
CA ALA A 217 15.27 4.82 -5.82
C ALA A 217 15.47 4.63 -4.31
N GLY A 218 15.96 5.65 -3.61
CA GLY A 218 16.18 5.65 -2.16
C GLY A 218 15.65 6.94 -1.53
N ASP A 219 16.01 7.19 -0.27
CA ASP A 219 15.57 8.37 0.48
C ASP A 219 14.04 8.53 0.53
N LEU A 220 13.31 7.41 0.67
CA LEU A 220 11.86 7.39 0.85
C LEU A 220 11.48 7.26 2.32
N SER A 221 10.37 7.87 2.71
CA SER A 221 9.81 7.86 4.07
C SER A 221 8.63 6.89 4.13
N TYR A 222 8.93 5.63 4.46
CA TYR A 222 7.97 4.53 4.46
C TYR A 222 7.41 4.26 3.06
N ALA A 223 8.25 3.68 2.18
CA ALA A 223 7.87 3.33 0.82
C ALA A 223 6.85 2.18 0.85
N ASN A 224 5.67 2.42 0.31
CA ASN A 224 4.52 1.54 0.45
C ASN A 224 4.08 1.04 -0.94
N GLY A 225 2.91 1.45 -1.44
CA GLY A 225 2.44 1.08 -2.76
C GLY A 225 3.37 1.48 -3.89
N VAL A 226 3.51 0.61 -4.89
CA VAL A 226 4.21 0.90 -6.15
C VAL A 226 3.37 0.47 -7.34
N ASN A 227 3.28 1.33 -8.37
CA ASN A 227 2.60 0.96 -9.60
C ASN A 227 3.22 1.65 -10.82
N VAL A 228 2.81 1.26 -12.03
CA VAL A 228 3.33 1.77 -13.30
C VAL A 228 2.19 2.30 -14.18
N SER A 229 2.44 3.39 -14.91
CA SER A 229 1.50 3.93 -15.89
C SER A 229 1.12 2.88 -16.96
N PRO A 230 -0.06 3.00 -17.60
CA PRO A 230 -0.49 2.03 -18.63
C PRO A 230 0.48 1.89 -19.81
N ASP A 231 1.26 2.92 -20.12
CA ASP A 231 2.29 2.89 -21.18
C ASP A 231 3.65 2.37 -20.71
N GLY A 232 3.79 2.01 -19.43
CA GLY A 232 5.00 1.41 -18.86
C GLY A 232 6.14 2.39 -18.57
N LYS A 233 5.93 3.70 -18.74
CA LYS A 233 7.00 4.72 -18.71
C LYS A 233 7.11 5.50 -17.41
N THR A 234 6.10 5.45 -16.54
CA THR A 234 6.12 6.18 -15.28
C THR A 234 5.94 5.21 -14.13
N VAL A 235 6.80 5.29 -13.11
CA VAL A 235 6.63 4.55 -11.85
C VAL A 235 6.13 5.52 -10.78
N TYR A 236 5.12 5.09 -10.04
CA TYR A 236 4.56 5.79 -8.89
C TYR A 236 4.94 5.05 -7.62
N VAL A 237 5.39 5.78 -6.59
CA VAL A 237 5.69 5.19 -5.27
C VAL A 237 5.03 6.03 -4.18
N ALA A 238 4.16 5.40 -3.40
CA ALA A 238 3.50 6.01 -2.26
C ALA A 238 4.43 6.04 -1.03
N GLU A 239 4.46 7.16 -0.31
CA GLU A 239 5.11 7.29 0.98
C GLU A 239 4.06 7.45 2.09
N THR A 240 3.98 6.47 2.99
CA THR A 240 3.05 6.54 4.13
C THR A 240 3.44 7.65 5.10
N SER A 241 4.72 7.73 5.48
CA SER A 241 5.20 8.76 6.42
C SER A 241 5.61 10.06 5.71
N GLY A 242 5.90 9.99 4.41
CA GLY A 242 6.14 11.17 3.56
C GLY A 242 4.87 11.91 3.16
N MET A 243 3.70 11.26 3.25
CA MET A 243 2.40 11.79 2.83
C MET A 243 2.38 12.29 1.37
N ALA A 244 3.12 11.59 0.52
CA ALA A 244 3.38 12.03 -0.84
C ALA A 244 3.45 10.83 -1.80
N LEU A 245 3.12 11.10 -3.05
CA LEU A 245 3.34 10.18 -4.17
C LEU A 245 4.56 10.66 -4.95
N ASN A 246 5.60 9.84 -5.06
CA ASN A 246 6.76 10.11 -5.91
C ASN A 246 6.51 9.60 -7.32
N ILE A 247 7.01 10.33 -8.30
CA ILE A 247 6.82 10.07 -9.73
C ILE A 247 8.18 9.98 -10.39
N TYR A 248 8.41 8.88 -11.09
CA TYR A 248 9.68 8.59 -11.77
C TYR A 248 9.46 8.29 -13.25
N ASP A 249 10.35 8.80 -14.10
CA ASP A 249 10.50 8.33 -15.47
C ASP A 249 11.25 7.00 -15.46
N ARG A 250 10.69 6.02 -16.17
CA ARG A 250 11.22 4.67 -16.29
C ARG A 250 11.94 4.47 -17.61
N ASN A 251 13.20 4.02 -17.52
CA ASN A 251 13.85 3.40 -18.65
C ASN A 251 13.32 1.97 -18.83
N ILE A 252 12.54 1.72 -19.89
CA ILE A 252 11.90 0.42 -20.12
C ILE A 252 12.93 -0.70 -20.32
N GLU A 253 14.07 -0.40 -20.93
CA GLU A 253 15.10 -1.39 -21.26
C GLU A 253 15.91 -1.81 -20.04
N THR A 254 16.24 -0.87 -19.14
CA THR A 254 17.12 -1.15 -17.99
C THR A 254 16.38 -1.30 -16.67
N GLY A 255 15.16 -0.76 -16.57
CA GLY A 255 14.43 -0.60 -15.34
C GLY A 255 14.90 0.56 -14.45
N ASP A 256 15.87 1.36 -14.90
CA ASP A 256 16.32 2.56 -14.16
C ASP A 256 15.24 3.62 -14.05
N LEU A 257 15.28 4.35 -12.94
CA LEU A 257 14.35 5.42 -12.64
C LEU A 257 15.06 6.77 -12.58
N THR A 258 14.39 7.80 -13.08
CA THR A 258 14.79 9.20 -12.91
C THR A 258 13.66 9.93 -12.19
N ALA A 259 13.93 10.54 -11.04
CA ALA A 259 12.93 11.31 -10.31
C ALA A 259 12.43 12.49 -11.15
N VAL A 260 11.12 12.63 -11.27
CA VAL A 260 10.46 13.69 -12.06
C VAL A 260 9.82 14.71 -11.13
N ASP A 261 8.95 14.25 -10.24
CA ASP A 261 8.16 15.11 -9.35
C ASP A 261 7.63 14.32 -8.15
N PHE A 262 7.00 15.01 -7.21
CA PHE A 262 6.20 14.41 -6.15
C PHE A 262 4.93 15.22 -5.89
N VAL A 263 3.88 14.54 -5.42
CA VAL A 263 2.61 15.19 -5.04
C VAL A 263 2.37 14.96 -3.56
N SER A 264 2.40 16.03 -2.77
CA SER A 264 1.98 15.97 -1.37
C SER A 264 0.46 15.90 -1.29
N LEU A 265 -0.06 14.84 -0.66
CA LEU A 265 -1.49 14.56 -0.55
C LEU A 265 -2.03 14.76 0.87
N GLY A 266 -1.15 15.00 1.84
CA GLY A 266 -1.53 15.36 3.21
C GLY A 266 -2.21 14.23 4.00
N SER A 267 -2.03 13.00 3.56
CA SER A 267 -2.54 11.77 4.16
C SER A 267 -1.48 10.68 4.03
N GLY A 268 -1.46 9.71 4.95
CA GLY A 268 -0.48 8.63 4.89
C GLY A 268 -0.87 7.64 3.81
N LEU A 269 -0.23 7.72 2.65
CA LEU A 269 -0.56 6.89 1.50
C LEU A 269 -0.14 5.43 1.73
N ASP A 270 -0.96 4.52 1.24
CA ASP A 270 -0.76 3.08 1.31
C ASP A 270 -0.63 2.54 -0.14
N ASN A 271 -1.41 1.56 -0.57
CA ASN A 271 -1.31 1.01 -1.93
C ASN A 271 -1.88 1.94 -3.02
N VAL A 272 -1.32 1.85 -4.22
CA VAL A 272 -1.72 2.63 -5.41
C VAL A 272 -2.14 1.71 -6.55
N ASP A 273 -3.39 1.85 -7.00
CA ASP A 273 -3.91 1.21 -8.21
C ASP A 273 -3.91 2.20 -9.39
N VAL A 274 -3.72 1.68 -10.60
CA VAL A 274 -3.70 2.45 -11.85
C VAL A 274 -4.83 1.96 -12.75
N ALA A 275 -5.84 2.80 -12.95
CA ALA A 275 -6.93 2.51 -13.87
C ALA A 275 -6.45 2.54 -15.35
N PRO A 276 -7.18 1.91 -16.29
CA PRO A 276 -6.79 1.86 -17.70
C PRO A 276 -6.63 3.23 -18.38
N ASP A 277 -7.27 4.28 -17.87
CA ASP A 277 -7.15 5.65 -18.36
C ASP A 277 -5.96 6.43 -17.73
N GLY A 278 -5.19 5.78 -16.84
CA GLY A 278 -4.07 6.36 -16.12
C GLY A 278 -4.44 7.04 -14.81
N THR A 279 -5.72 7.09 -14.43
CA THR A 279 -6.15 7.60 -13.13
C THR A 279 -5.62 6.70 -12.01
N LEU A 280 -5.07 7.31 -10.97
CA LEU A 280 -4.62 6.60 -9.78
C LEU A 280 -5.71 6.59 -8.72
N LEU A 281 -5.90 5.45 -8.06
CA LEU A 281 -6.63 5.35 -6.80
C LEU A 281 -5.68 4.89 -5.70
N ILE A 282 -5.65 5.64 -4.60
CA ILE A 282 -4.65 5.45 -3.55
C ILE A 282 -5.39 5.30 -2.22
N GLY A 283 -5.22 4.16 -1.57
CA GLY A 283 -5.66 3.97 -0.18
C GLY A 283 -4.83 4.85 0.75
N ALA A 284 -5.46 5.43 1.78
CA ALA A 284 -4.75 6.35 2.66
C ALA A 284 -5.29 6.36 4.09
N HIS A 285 -4.39 6.74 5.00
CA HIS A 285 -4.58 6.86 6.44
C HIS A 285 -4.51 8.34 6.86
N PRO A 286 -5.66 9.02 7.05
CA PRO A 286 -5.68 10.43 7.43
C PRO A 286 -5.08 10.71 8.83
N LYS A 287 -5.02 9.69 9.68
CA LYS A 287 -4.53 9.75 11.06
C LYS A 287 -3.69 8.52 11.37
N LEU A 288 -2.37 8.62 11.18
CA LEU A 288 -1.47 7.48 11.34
C LEU A 288 -1.47 6.91 12.77
N VAL A 289 -1.64 7.74 13.79
CA VAL A 289 -1.70 7.27 15.19
C VAL A 289 -2.97 6.45 15.45
N ASP A 290 -4.10 6.88 14.89
CA ASP A 290 -5.35 6.14 15.00
C ASP A 290 -5.26 4.80 14.25
N PHE A 291 -4.62 4.78 13.07
CA PHE A 291 -4.31 3.56 12.33
C PHE A 291 -3.42 2.60 13.13
N ILE A 292 -2.32 3.08 13.74
CA ILE A 292 -1.44 2.25 14.59
C ILE A 292 -2.22 1.66 15.78
N ASN A 293 -3.09 2.45 16.41
CA ASN A 293 -3.95 1.97 17.49
C ASN A 293 -4.93 0.89 17.00
N HIS A 294 -5.52 1.06 15.81
CA HIS A 294 -6.38 0.07 15.17
C HIS A 294 -5.61 -1.21 14.83
N ALA A 295 -4.39 -1.10 14.30
CA ALA A 295 -3.53 -2.25 14.02
C ALA A 295 -3.31 -3.11 15.26
N ALA A 296 -3.06 -2.47 16.40
CA ALA A 296 -2.85 -3.14 17.70
C ALA A 296 -4.14 -3.70 18.33
N ASP A 297 -5.28 -3.03 18.16
CA ASP A 297 -6.56 -3.43 18.76
C ASP A 297 -7.73 -3.12 17.81
N ALA A 298 -8.43 -4.18 17.37
CA ALA A 298 -9.59 -4.09 16.49
C ALA A 298 -10.77 -3.27 17.04
N LYS A 299 -10.76 -2.94 18.34
CA LYS A 299 -11.78 -2.06 18.95
C LYS A 299 -11.51 -0.57 18.74
N GLN A 300 -10.26 -0.20 18.46
CA GLN A 300 -9.93 1.17 18.07
C GLN A 300 -10.36 1.34 16.62
N ILE A 301 -10.91 2.51 16.26
CA ILE A 301 -11.27 2.81 14.87
C ILE A 301 -10.23 3.75 14.27
N SER A 302 -10.02 3.63 12.95
CA SER A 302 -9.18 4.55 12.18
C SER A 302 -9.98 5.10 11.02
N PRO A 303 -9.93 6.42 10.75
CA PRO A 303 -10.46 6.96 9.52
C PRO A 303 -9.85 6.28 8.29
N SER A 304 -10.62 6.23 7.21
CA SER A 304 -10.25 5.65 5.94
C SER A 304 -10.47 6.66 4.82
N GLN A 305 -9.54 6.75 3.88
CA GLN A 305 -9.60 7.66 2.75
C GLN A 305 -9.14 6.96 1.47
N VAL A 306 -9.79 7.29 0.36
CA VAL A 306 -9.27 7.02 -0.98
C VAL A 306 -9.05 8.34 -1.69
N VAL A 307 -7.82 8.55 -2.15
CA VAL A 307 -7.44 9.67 -2.99
C VAL A 307 -7.45 9.22 -4.44
N ARG A 308 -8.18 9.94 -5.29
CA ARG A 308 -8.03 9.85 -6.73
C ARG A 308 -7.01 10.88 -7.18
N LEU A 309 -6.08 10.50 -8.04
CA LEU A 309 -5.14 11.42 -8.69
C LEU A 309 -5.20 11.22 -10.20
N ILE A 310 -5.42 12.30 -10.95
CA ILE A 310 -5.31 12.32 -12.41
C ILE A 310 -3.93 12.87 -12.76
N PRO A 311 -2.98 12.05 -13.24
CA PRO A 311 -1.62 12.51 -13.54
C PRO A 311 -1.60 13.54 -14.67
N ARG A 312 -0.60 14.41 -14.67
CA ARG A 312 -0.31 15.33 -15.78
C ARG A 312 0.97 14.91 -16.49
N GLU A 313 1.06 15.22 -17.78
CA GLU A 313 2.31 15.04 -18.53
C GLU A 313 3.44 15.86 -17.89
N GLY A 314 4.58 15.22 -17.64
CA GLY A 314 5.74 15.86 -17.01
C GLY A 314 5.71 15.92 -15.48
N GLY A 315 4.74 15.29 -14.82
CA GLY A 315 4.67 15.19 -13.35
C GLY A 315 3.44 15.83 -12.74
N GLY A 316 3.22 15.58 -11.45
CA GLY A 316 2.11 16.09 -10.69
C GLY A 316 0.75 15.49 -11.07
N GLY A 317 -0.32 16.19 -10.72
CA GLY A 317 -1.69 15.77 -11.04
C GLY A 317 -2.75 16.63 -10.38
N VAL A 318 -4.01 16.33 -10.65
CA VAL A 318 -5.15 16.86 -9.89
C VAL A 318 -5.64 15.76 -8.98
N ALA A 319 -5.70 16.03 -7.68
CA ALA A 319 -6.13 15.07 -6.68
C ALA A 319 -7.43 15.49 -5.99
N ASP A 320 -8.28 14.51 -5.72
CA ASP A 320 -9.48 14.68 -4.89
C ASP A 320 -9.81 13.43 -4.07
N THR A 321 -10.54 13.63 -2.98
CA THR A 321 -11.00 12.51 -2.13
C THR A 321 -12.28 11.93 -2.71
N VAL A 322 -12.25 10.64 -3.04
CA VAL A 322 -13.40 9.89 -3.59
C VAL A 322 -14.05 8.97 -2.57
N TYR A 323 -13.38 8.68 -1.46
CA TYR A 323 -13.93 8.01 -0.29
C TYR A 323 -13.36 8.64 0.98
N LEU A 324 -14.22 8.92 1.97
CA LEU A 324 -13.79 9.30 3.31
C LEU A 324 -14.83 8.82 4.31
N ASN A 325 -14.39 8.05 5.30
CA ASN A 325 -15.21 7.60 6.42
C ASN A 325 -14.41 7.68 7.73
N LEU A 326 -15.10 7.93 8.85
CA LEU A 326 -14.46 8.06 10.16
C LEU A 326 -14.02 6.72 10.79
N GLY A 327 -14.24 5.60 10.11
CA GLY A 327 -13.72 4.28 10.47
C GLY A 327 -14.78 3.26 10.88
N ASP A 328 -16.06 3.66 10.99
CA ASP A 328 -17.16 2.77 11.38
C ASP A 328 -17.58 1.81 10.26
N GLN A 329 -17.42 2.19 8.99
CA GLN A 329 -17.66 1.29 7.86
C GLN A 329 -16.48 0.36 7.61
N LEU A 330 -15.29 0.95 7.48
CA LEU A 330 -14.01 0.29 7.28
C LEU A 330 -12.94 1.11 7.98
N SER A 331 -12.15 0.48 8.86
CA SER A 331 -11.06 1.15 9.57
C SER A 331 -9.71 0.92 8.88
N GLY A 332 -9.03 2.00 8.50
CA GLY A 332 -7.71 1.97 7.86
C GLY A 332 -7.71 1.33 6.47
N SER A 333 -8.31 2.02 5.49
CA SER A 333 -8.26 1.61 4.07
C SER A 333 -6.83 1.63 3.54
N SER A 334 -6.43 0.55 2.88
CA SER A 334 -5.08 0.35 2.34
C SER A 334 -5.03 0.39 0.83
N VAL A 335 -6.09 0.00 0.13
CA VAL A 335 -6.12 0.04 -1.33
C VAL A 335 -7.52 0.41 -1.82
N ALA A 336 -7.58 0.99 -3.01
CA ALA A 336 -8.79 1.00 -3.80
C ALA A 336 -8.48 0.84 -5.28
N ALA A 337 -9.35 0.13 -6.01
CA ALA A 337 -9.27 0.00 -7.46
C ALA A 337 -10.64 0.23 -8.10
N SER A 338 -10.65 0.77 -9.31
CA SER A 338 -11.89 1.13 -10.02
C SER A 338 -12.31 0.04 -11.01
N TYR A 339 -13.61 -0.18 -11.15
CA TYR A 339 -14.15 -1.02 -12.22
C TYR A 339 -15.51 -0.49 -12.66
N GLY A 340 -15.57 0.03 -13.90
CA GLY A 340 -16.74 0.75 -14.38
C GLY A 340 -16.98 2.04 -13.58
N ASP A 341 -18.18 2.19 -13.03
CA ASP A 341 -18.57 3.32 -12.17
C ASP A 341 -18.43 3.00 -10.67
N LYS A 342 -17.81 1.86 -10.33
CA LYS A 342 -17.59 1.40 -8.95
C LYS A 342 -16.13 1.51 -8.57
N MET A 343 -15.88 1.57 -7.26
CA MET A 343 -14.58 1.33 -6.65
C MET A 343 -14.69 0.24 -5.58
N LEU A 344 -13.73 -0.67 -5.56
CA LEU A 344 -13.51 -1.58 -4.45
C LEU A 344 -12.54 -0.91 -3.49
N VAL A 345 -12.86 -0.86 -2.20
CA VAL A 345 -12.02 -0.29 -1.14
C VAL A 345 -11.81 -1.35 -0.07
N SER A 346 -10.56 -1.67 0.24
CA SER A 346 -10.23 -2.64 1.29
C SER A 346 -9.24 -2.06 2.28
N GLY A 347 -8.94 -2.82 3.34
CA GLY A 347 -8.13 -2.37 4.47
C GLY A 347 -7.23 -3.46 5.02
N VAL A 348 -6.27 -3.06 5.84
CA VAL A 348 -5.17 -3.95 6.30
C VAL A 348 -5.64 -5.13 7.15
N PHE A 349 -6.77 -4.97 7.87
CA PHE A 349 -7.18 -5.92 8.91
C PHE A 349 -8.64 -6.37 8.87
N ASP A 350 -9.57 -5.48 8.56
CA ASP A 350 -11.00 -5.77 8.65
C ASP A 350 -11.41 -6.89 7.67
N PRO A 351 -12.28 -7.84 8.06
CA PRO A 351 -12.67 -8.98 7.22
C PRO A 351 -13.78 -8.60 6.21
N LYS A 352 -13.58 -7.48 5.50
CA LYS A 352 -14.52 -7.00 4.49
C LYS A 352 -13.84 -6.14 3.43
N ILE A 353 -14.47 -6.07 2.27
CA ILE A 353 -14.19 -5.11 1.21
C ILE A 353 -15.48 -4.29 1.00
N LEU A 354 -15.34 -3.00 0.76
CA LEU A 354 -16.45 -2.14 0.38
C LEU A 354 -16.50 -2.00 -1.12
N VAL A 355 -17.70 -2.10 -1.71
CA VAL A 355 -17.95 -1.73 -3.11
C VAL A 355 -18.79 -0.47 -3.09
N CYS A 356 -18.19 0.64 -3.51
CA CYS A 356 -18.78 1.97 -3.45
C CYS A 356 -18.98 2.54 -4.85
N GLU A 357 -19.93 3.46 -4.99
CA GLU A 357 -20.01 4.30 -6.19
C GLU A 357 -18.78 5.21 -6.28
N MET A 358 -18.18 5.30 -7.45
CA MET A 358 -17.08 6.22 -7.71
C MET A 358 -17.66 7.60 -8.07
N PRO A 359 -17.44 8.64 -7.24
CA PRO A 359 -17.91 9.98 -7.58
C PRO A 359 -17.29 10.46 -8.89
N PRO A 360 -18.00 11.27 -9.70
CA PRO A 360 -17.39 11.87 -10.88
C PRO A 360 -16.18 12.74 -10.50
N PRO A 361 -15.24 12.97 -11.41
CA PRO A 361 -14.19 13.97 -11.24
C PRO A 361 -14.78 15.31 -10.81
N ARG A 362 -14.17 15.97 -9.81
CA ARG A 362 -14.52 17.37 -9.53
C ARG A 362 -14.22 18.19 -10.78
N THR A 363 -15.22 18.92 -11.25
CA THR A 363 -15.01 19.93 -12.28
C THR A 363 -14.33 21.13 -11.60
N GLU A 364 -13.25 21.62 -12.23
CA GLU A 364 -12.43 22.74 -11.71
C GLU A 364 -13.26 24.00 -11.40
#